data_AF-C5D952-F1
#
_entry.id   AF-C5D952-F1
#
_cell.length_a   1.000
_cell.length_b   1.000
_cell.length_c   1.000
_cell.angle_alpha   90.00
_cell.angle_beta   90.00
_cell.angle_gamma   90.00
#
_symmetry.space_group_name_H-M   'P 1'
#
loop_
_entity.id
_entity.type
_entity.pdbx_description
1 polymer ?
#
loop_
_entity_poly.entity_id
_entity_poly.type
_entity_poly.pdbx_seq_one_letter_code
_entity_poly.pdbx_strand_id
1 'polypeptide(L)'
;MRLSIKFVIHILIVIPLILLSYAIYESWFITSSSFVSLLFLALCIWLLITSKIERTSYFNPYTLFLVAAILFNGGQVLLYALGLNDFILGGKFQQETINQTIFLVMVGLSFFHLGGLLSEHHYNKTDKIVNQKEKEKFSDFELRVMGWLLLSISIIPTFILLKNSIEAVQQGGYFSLYQQEKVTSFKAASSVLSDFLIPGTLFLLGGSNLKNKKIPLIISFILIIIYTFIQFMLGSRSSAIMPLIAYLWLFDMKIKKIPRLPLLSAGAIILFIIFPFIGFIRNSTELNLLDAFREFFMVQNPAIAILNEMGGSMSTVAYTIELIPNIKNFEFGMSYIYGLSTILPNIFGGIHPAATKKLADWLVSTIDPSFASIGGGYGYSFIAEAYANFGWLGSPLALLIIGYLYRSFILKAQISGETAKLVMVSSFLAYFFFFARGESISQFRPLIWYSIIPYLGLYLIKDICMMYNKKINRLVSTK
;
A
#
# COMPACT_ATOMS: atom_id res chain seq x y z
N MET A 1 -31.08 12.18 -14.28
CA MET A 1 -29.90 11.42 -13.78
C MET A 1 -29.08 12.36 -12.90
N ARG A 2 -29.12 12.26 -11.56
CA ARG A 2 -28.42 13.22 -10.68
C ARG A 2 -27.05 12.67 -10.28
N LEU A 3 -25.98 13.24 -10.84
CA LEU A 3 -24.61 13.05 -10.35
C LEU A 3 -24.52 13.51 -8.89
N SER A 4 -23.65 12.89 -8.08
CA SER A 4 -23.46 13.38 -6.72
C SER A 4 -22.84 14.78 -6.75
N ILE A 5 -23.25 15.66 -5.83
CA ILE A 5 -22.72 17.03 -5.74
C ILE A 5 -21.19 17.01 -5.61
N LYS A 6 -20.65 16.07 -4.83
CA LYS A 6 -19.21 15.84 -4.67
C LYS A 6 -18.51 15.56 -6.00
N PHE A 7 -19.11 14.72 -6.86
CA PHE A 7 -18.57 14.40 -8.17
C PHE A 7 -18.53 15.62 -9.10
N VAL A 8 -19.62 16.41 -9.13
CA VAL A 8 -19.69 17.62 -9.95
C VAL A 8 -18.65 18.65 -9.49
N ILE A 9 -18.56 18.92 -8.19
CA ILE A 9 -17.56 19.86 -7.65
C ILE A 9 -16.15 19.35 -7.93
N HIS A 10 -15.89 18.04 -7.82
CA HIS A 10 -14.56 17.51 -8.10
C HIS A 10 -14.17 17.68 -9.57
N ILE A 11 -15.09 17.48 -10.52
CA ILE A 11 -14.84 17.78 -11.94
C ILE A 11 -14.49 19.27 -12.14
N LEU A 12 -15.20 20.17 -11.47
CA LEU A 12 -14.94 21.61 -11.53
C LEU A 12 -13.56 21.98 -10.95
N ILE A 13 -13.00 21.18 -10.04
CA ILE A 13 -11.63 21.35 -9.53
C ILE A 13 -10.61 20.75 -10.51
N VAL A 14 -10.91 19.59 -11.09
CA VAL A 14 -9.99 18.87 -12.00
C VAL A 14 -9.74 19.64 -13.29
N ILE A 15 -10.76 20.27 -13.88
CA ILE A 15 -10.62 20.98 -15.17
C ILE A 15 -9.59 22.13 -15.08
N PRO A 16 -9.69 23.09 -14.13
CA PRO A 16 -8.67 24.12 -13.95
C PRO A 16 -7.29 23.56 -13.62
N LEU A 17 -7.21 22.47 -12.84
CA LEU A 17 -5.92 21.85 -12.51
C LEU A 17 -5.21 21.31 -13.75
N ILE A 18 -5.94 20.71 -14.69
CA ILE A 18 -5.36 20.26 -15.97
C ILE A 18 -4.85 21.46 -16.76
N LEU A 19 -5.67 22.50 -16.92
CA LEU A 19 -5.29 23.70 -17.67
C LEU A 19 -4.06 24.38 -17.07
N LEU A 20 -4.01 24.52 -15.75
CA LEU A 20 -2.85 25.07 -15.03
C LEU A 20 -1.62 24.18 -15.18
N SER A 21 -1.77 22.84 -15.07
CA SER A 21 -0.65 21.93 -15.24
C SER A 21 -0.06 21.98 -16.65
N TYR A 22 -0.91 22.13 -17.67
CA TYR A 22 -0.48 22.27 -19.06
C TYR A 22 0.21 23.62 -19.30
N ALA A 23 -0.36 24.72 -18.79
CA ALA A 23 0.25 26.04 -18.89
C ALA A 23 1.63 26.13 -18.20
N ILE A 24 1.83 25.40 -17.11
CA ILE A 24 3.11 25.35 -16.40
C ILE A 24 4.10 24.45 -17.13
N TYR A 25 3.64 23.35 -17.71
CA TYR A 25 4.48 22.48 -18.52
C TYR A 25 5.04 23.20 -19.76
N GLU A 26 4.22 23.99 -20.44
CA GLU A 26 4.63 24.81 -21.59
C GLU A 26 5.35 26.12 -21.17
N SER A 27 5.64 26.28 -19.87
CA SER A 27 6.26 27.47 -19.27
C SER A 27 5.53 28.79 -19.59
N TRP A 28 4.23 28.74 -19.91
CA TRP A 28 3.38 29.90 -20.17
C TRP A 28 3.04 30.68 -18.90
N PHE A 29 3.21 30.07 -17.73
CA PHE A 29 2.87 30.67 -16.45
C PHE A 29 3.92 30.36 -15.38
N ILE A 30 4.58 31.40 -14.85
CA ILE A 30 5.52 31.29 -13.73
C ILE A 30 4.75 31.59 -12.43
N THR A 31 4.87 30.70 -11.46
CA THR A 31 4.20 30.84 -10.16
C THR A 31 5.15 30.56 -8.99
N SER A 32 4.84 31.12 -7.83
CA SER A 32 5.62 30.88 -6.62
C SER A 32 5.27 29.50 -6.04
N SER A 33 6.28 28.79 -5.55
CA SER A 33 6.07 27.49 -4.90
C SER A 33 5.17 27.60 -3.66
N SER A 34 5.12 28.77 -3.01
CA SER A 34 4.21 29.04 -1.89
C SER A 34 2.74 29.01 -2.32
N PHE A 35 2.39 29.64 -3.44
CA PHE A 35 1.03 29.62 -3.98
C PHE A 35 0.59 28.20 -4.37
N VAL A 36 1.46 27.48 -5.08
CA VAL A 36 1.20 26.08 -5.48
C VAL A 36 1.03 25.16 -4.28
N SER A 37 1.82 25.38 -3.22
CA SER A 37 1.74 24.59 -1.98
C SER A 37 0.44 24.85 -1.21
N LEU A 38 -0.06 26.09 -1.20
CA LEU A 38 -1.37 26.42 -0.64
C LEU A 38 -2.52 25.77 -1.43
N LEU A 39 -2.41 25.75 -2.76
CA LEU A 39 -3.38 25.06 -3.62
C LEU A 39 -3.34 23.54 -3.37
N PHE A 40 -2.16 22.96 -3.19
CA PHE A 40 -1.99 21.56 -2.80
C PHE A 40 -2.64 21.26 -1.44
N LEU A 41 -2.45 22.12 -0.45
CA LEU A 41 -3.09 22.00 0.87
C LEU A 41 -4.62 22.03 0.75
N ALA A 42 -5.18 22.99 0.00
CA ALA A 42 -6.62 23.08 -0.24
C ALA A 42 -7.18 21.83 -0.94
N LEU A 43 -6.45 21.32 -1.95
CA LEU A 43 -6.80 20.07 -2.62
C LEU A 43 -6.77 18.88 -1.65
N CYS A 44 -5.74 18.75 -0.82
CA CYS A 44 -5.65 17.67 0.18
C CYS A 44 -6.84 17.69 1.13
N ILE A 45 -7.23 18.87 1.63
CA ILE A 45 -8.42 19.02 2.48
C ILE A 45 -9.67 18.55 1.74
N TRP A 46 -9.86 19.00 0.49
CA TRP A 46 -10.98 18.56 -0.36
C TRP A 46 -11.01 17.04 -0.54
N LEU A 47 -9.88 16.43 -0.92
CA LEU A 47 -9.74 14.99 -1.15
C LEU A 47 -10.07 14.19 0.12
N LEU A 48 -9.60 14.64 1.28
CA LEU A 48 -9.87 13.97 2.56
C LEU A 48 -11.35 14.10 2.96
N ILE A 49 -11.96 15.27 2.80
CA ILE A 49 -13.39 15.48 3.08
C ILE A 49 -14.25 14.59 2.17
N THR A 50 -13.94 14.54 0.88
CA THR A 50 -14.72 13.78 -0.11
C THR A 50 -14.43 12.28 -0.08
N SER A 51 -13.25 11.86 0.37
CA SER A 51 -12.94 10.44 0.61
C SER A 51 -13.77 9.83 1.75
N LYS A 52 -14.34 10.65 2.63
CA LYS A 52 -15.35 10.23 3.60
C LYS A 52 -16.65 9.92 2.85
N ILE A 53 -16.68 8.73 2.29
CA ILE A 53 -17.80 8.22 1.53
C ILE A 53 -18.85 7.68 2.49
N GLU A 54 -20.11 8.08 2.28
CA GLU A 54 -21.28 7.96 3.17
C GLU A 54 -21.61 6.54 3.66
N ARG A 55 -20.91 5.51 3.15
CA ARG A 55 -21.18 4.09 3.42
C ARG A 55 -20.18 3.42 4.37
N THR A 56 -19.10 4.08 4.77
CA THR A 56 -18.01 3.43 5.51
C THR A 56 -17.43 4.31 6.61
N SER A 57 -17.13 3.68 7.76
CA SER A 57 -16.43 4.30 8.87
C SER A 57 -15.10 4.95 8.45
N TYR A 58 -14.60 5.92 9.24
CA TYR A 58 -13.27 6.55 9.12
C TYR A 58 -12.11 5.57 8.88
N PHE A 59 -12.25 4.33 9.30
CA PHE A 59 -11.32 3.25 9.00
C PHE A 59 -11.65 2.57 7.66
N ASN A 60 -11.50 3.32 6.56
CA ASN A 60 -11.68 2.82 5.20
C ASN A 60 -10.31 2.66 4.49
N PRO A 61 -9.99 1.49 3.92
CA PRO A 61 -8.74 1.26 3.20
C PRO A 61 -8.45 2.25 2.06
N TYR A 62 -9.49 2.74 1.39
CA TYR A 62 -9.34 3.77 0.36
C TYR A 62 -8.82 5.08 0.94
N THR A 63 -9.43 5.56 2.04
CA THR A 63 -9.01 6.78 2.72
C THR A 63 -7.62 6.63 3.33
N LEU A 64 -7.30 5.47 3.92
CA LEU A 64 -5.97 5.19 4.46
C LEU A 64 -4.89 5.23 3.38
N PHE A 65 -5.17 4.64 2.21
CA PHE A 65 -4.26 4.73 1.07
C PHE A 65 -4.10 6.17 0.59
N LEU A 66 -5.20 6.92 0.48
CA LEU A 66 -5.16 8.32 0.03
C LEU A 66 -4.35 9.20 0.99
N VAL A 67 -4.49 9.01 2.31
CA VAL A 67 -3.66 9.67 3.32
C VAL A 67 -2.19 9.30 3.11
N ALA A 68 -1.86 8.01 2.97
CA ALA A 68 -0.48 7.59 2.71
C ALA A 68 0.09 8.20 1.43
N ALA A 69 -0.69 8.23 0.35
CA ALA A 69 -0.29 8.81 -0.94
C ALA A 69 0.00 10.31 -0.82
N ILE A 70 -0.85 11.07 -0.10
CA ILE A 70 -0.63 12.50 0.19
C ILE A 70 0.66 12.69 1.01
N LEU A 71 0.85 11.91 2.08
CA LEU A 71 2.01 12.07 2.95
C LEU A 71 3.33 11.76 2.23
N PHE A 72 3.40 10.67 1.45
CA PHE A 72 4.62 10.30 0.74
C PHE A 72 4.91 11.17 -0.48
N ASN A 73 3.89 11.68 -1.17
CA ASN A 73 4.07 12.47 -2.40
C ASN A 73 3.94 13.99 -2.18
N GLY A 74 3.69 14.44 -0.96
CA GLY A 74 3.52 15.87 -0.68
C GLY A 74 3.64 16.29 0.77
N GLY A 75 4.13 15.43 1.68
CA GLY A 75 4.29 15.79 3.10
C GLY A 75 5.15 17.05 3.32
N GLN A 76 6.25 17.20 2.57
CA GLN A 76 7.09 18.41 2.61
C GLN A 76 6.39 19.64 2.01
N VAL A 77 5.51 19.46 1.03
CA VAL A 77 4.70 20.53 0.43
C VAL A 77 3.69 21.05 1.44
N LEU A 78 3.08 20.17 2.24
CA LEU A 78 2.21 20.58 3.35
C LEU A 78 2.97 21.38 4.41
N LEU A 79 4.16 20.93 4.80
CA LEU A 79 5.00 21.68 5.74
C LEU A 79 5.37 23.06 5.20
N TYR A 80 5.76 23.14 3.93
CA TYR A 80 6.09 24.40 3.27
C TYR A 80 4.88 25.35 3.18
N ALA A 81 3.69 24.84 2.84
CA ALA A 81 2.45 25.62 2.80
C ALA A 81 2.09 26.23 4.16
N LEU A 82 2.45 25.56 5.25
CA LEU A 82 2.19 25.98 6.63
C LEU A 82 3.32 26.86 7.21
N GLY A 83 4.39 27.12 6.46
CA GLY A 83 5.56 27.86 6.96
C GLY A 83 6.37 27.09 8.01
N LEU A 84 6.26 25.75 8.02
CA LEU A 84 6.97 24.86 8.95
C LEU A 84 8.25 24.26 8.35
N ASN A 85 8.58 24.61 7.11
CA ASN A 85 9.80 24.19 6.44
C ASN A 85 10.22 25.25 5.41
N ASP A 86 11.52 25.54 5.35
CA ASP A 86 12.06 26.61 4.50
C ASP A 86 12.25 26.17 3.04
N PHE A 87 12.43 24.87 2.80
CA PHE A 87 12.71 24.33 1.48
C PHE A 87 11.96 23.03 1.19
N ILE A 88 11.46 22.90 -0.03
CA ILE A 88 10.91 21.64 -0.55
C ILE A 88 12.07 20.81 -1.11
N LEU A 89 12.11 19.52 -0.78
CA LEU A 89 13.14 18.57 -1.21
C LEU A 89 14.57 19.02 -0.89
N GLY A 90 14.74 19.79 0.20
CA GLY A 90 16.02 20.32 0.63
C GLY A 90 16.66 21.33 -0.34
N GLY A 91 15.86 21.96 -1.22
CA GLY A 91 16.37 22.94 -2.19
C GLY A 91 17.22 22.34 -3.32
N LYS A 92 17.15 21.01 -3.51
CA LYS A 92 17.96 20.28 -4.50
C LYS A 92 17.57 20.55 -5.96
N PHE A 93 16.34 21.02 -6.18
CA PHE A 93 15.76 21.19 -7.51
C PHE A 93 15.45 22.65 -7.77
N GLN A 94 15.49 23.04 -9.05
CA GLN A 94 15.04 24.35 -9.47
C GLN A 94 13.54 24.55 -9.18
N GLN A 95 13.13 25.80 -8.98
CA GLN A 95 11.75 26.16 -8.68
C GLN A 95 10.76 25.63 -9.73
N GLU A 96 11.16 25.62 -11.01
CA GLU A 96 10.34 25.08 -12.09
C GLU A 96 10.06 23.58 -11.91
N THR A 97 11.11 22.76 -11.68
CA THR A 97 10.95 21.32 -11.40
C THR A 97 10.09 21.09 -10.17
N ILE A 98 10.27 21.87 -9.09
CA ILE A 98 9.45 21.75 -7.88
C ILE A 98 7.98 22.01 -8.19
N ASN A 99 7.67 23.10 -8.90
CA ASN A 99 6.30 23.43 -9.27
C ASN A 99 5.69 22.34 -10.16
N GLN A 100 6.40 21.91 -11.21
CA GLN A 100 5.97 20.82 -12.07
C GLN A 100 5.68 19.54 -11.27
N THR A 101 6.56 19.20 -10.33
CA THR A 101 6.39 18.05 -9.43
C THR A 101 5.10 18.16 -8.62
N ILE A 102 4.86 19.29 -7.96
CA ILE A 102 3.66 19.49 -7.14
C ILE A 102 2.40 19.40 -8.02
N PHE A 103 2.40 20.01 -9.21
CA PHE A 103 1.27 19.93 -10.13
C PHE A 103 1.00 18.51 -10.63
N LEU A 104 2.03 17.75 -11.00
CA LEU A 104 1.86 16.36 -11.40
C LEU A 104 1.27 15.52 -10.26
N VAL A 105 1.73 15.73 -9.02
CA VAL A 105 1.17 15.07 -7.83
C VAL A 105 -0.29 15.48 -7.62
N MET A 106 -0.62 16.77 -7.72
CA MET A 106 -1.99 17.28 -7.59
C MET A 106 -2.93 16.66 -8.62
N VAL A 107 -2.55 16.68 -9.90
CA VAL A 107 -3.32 16.09 -10.98
C VAL A 107 -3.45 14.59 -10.78
N GLY A 108 -2.37 13.91 -10.43
CA GLY A 108 -2.37 12.48 -10.20
C GLY A 108 -3.28 12.03 -9.06
N LEU A 109 -3.20 12.69 -7.90
CA LEU A 109 -4.08 12.43 -6.76
C LEU A 109 -5.54 12.77 -7.08
N SER A 110 -5.78 13.84 -7.83
CA SER A 110 -7.13 14.24 -8.24
C SER A 110 -7.75 13.21 -9.18
N PHE A 111 -7.03 12.74 -10.19
CA PHE A 111 -7.55 11.73 -11.12
C PHE A 111 -7.72 10.36 -10.46
N PHE A 112 -6.79 9.96 -9.59
CA PHE A 112 -6.99 8.78 -8.75
C PHE A 112 -8.28 8.90 -7.93
N HIS A 113 -8.53 10.06 -7.34
CA HIS A 113 -9.74 10.29 -6.56
C HIS A 113 -11.01 10.30 -7.41
N LEU A 114 -10.97 10.93 -8.58
CA LEU A 114 -12.05 10.92 -9.56
C LEU A 114 -12.42 9.48 -9.97
N GLY A 115 -11.42 8.63 -10.21
CA GLY A 115 -11.63 7.19 -10.44
C GLY A 115 -12.37 6.52 -9.29
N GLY A 116 -12.00 6.82 -8.04
CA GLY A 116 -12.72 6.35 -6.86
C GLY A 116 -14.18 6.82 -6.80
N LEU A 117 -14.45 8.09 -7.10
CA LEU A 117 -15.82 8.62 -7.13
C LEU A 117 -16.66 8.00 -8.27
N LEU A 118 -16.06 7.75 -9.44
CA LEU A 118 -16.70 7.04 -10.55
C LEU A 118 -17.10 5.61 -10.15
N SER A 119 -16.20 4.90 -9.47
CA SER A 119 -16.49 3.57 -8.92
C SER A 119 -17.68 3.62 -7.97
N GLU A 120 -17.69 4.58 -7.04
CA GLU A 120 -18.78 4.73 -6.10
C GLU A 120 -20.12 5.02 -6.80
N HIS A 121 -20.13 5.92 -7.79
CA HIS A 121 -21.33 6.21 -8.57
C HIS A 121 -21.88 4.96 -9.28
N HIS A 122 -20.99 4.15 -9.86
CA HIS A 122 -21.35 2.90 -10.53
C HIS A 122 -22.01 1.90 -9.56
N TYR A 123 -21.43 1.70 -8.37
CA TYR A 123 -21.95 0.76 -7.38
C TYR A 123 -23.17 1.29 -6.62
N ASN A 124 -23.28 2.60 -6.38
CA ASN A 124 -24.47 3.24 -5.80
C ASN A 124 -25.73 3.04 -6.67
N LYS A 125 -25.56 3.00 -8.00
CA LYS A 125 -26.65 2.72 -8.95
C LYS A 125 -27.07 1.25 -8.91
N THR A 126 -26.12 0.33 -8.76
CA THR A 126 -26.33 -1.12 -8.75
C THR A 126 -27.00 -1.59 -7.45
N ASP A 127 -26.63 -1.00 -6.31
CA ASP A 127 -27.20 -1.34 -4.99
C ASP A 127 -28.65 -0.94 -4.80
N LYS A 128 -29.10 0.14 -5.46
CA LYS A 128 -30.54 0.48 -5.45
C LYS A 128 -31.41 -0.60 -6.09
N ILE A 129 -30.81 -1.51 -6.87
CA ILE A 129 -31.49 -2.60 -7.57
C ILE A 129 -31.38 -3.92 -6.78
N VAL A 130 -30.35 -4.11 -5.95
CA VAL A 130 -30.07 -5.37 -5.25
C VAL A 130 -29.90 -5.13 -3.74
N ASN A 131 -31.02 -4.95 -3.04
CA ASN A 131 -31.05 -4.69 -1.59
C ASN A 131 -30.99 -6.00 -0.76
N GLN A 132 -30.18 -6.97 -1.18
CA GLN A 132 -29.99 -8.23 -0.47
C GLN A 132 -28.50 -8.49 -0.30
N LYS A 133 -28.01 -8.52 0.96
CA LYS A 133 -26.67 -9.03 1.27
C LYS A 133 -26.54 -10.42 0.65
N GLU A 134 -25.47 -10.66 -0.10
CA GLU A 134 -25.23 -11.99 -0.67
C GLU A 134 -25.18 -13.00 0.49
N LYS A 135 -25.89 -14.13 0.34
CA LYS A 135 -25.76 -15.24 1.27
C LYS A 135 -24.29 -15.70 1.27
N GLU A 136 -23.73 -15.95 2.45
CA GLU A 136 -22.36 -16.46 2.58
C GLU A 136 -22.19 -17.72 1.71
N LYS A 137 -21.28 -17.64 0.74
CA LYS A 137 -21.03 -18.74 -0.20
C LYS A 137 -20.19 -19.84 0.41
N PHE A 138 -19.35 -19.47 1.38
CA PHE A 138 -18.43 -20.34 2.09
C PHE A 138 -18.74 -20.28 3.57
N SER A 139 -18.62 -21.40 4.27
CA SER A 139 -18.77 -21.42 5.71
C SER A 139 -17.45 -21.00 6.38
N ASP A 140 -17.52 -20.74 7.68
CA ASP A 140 -16.32 -20.48 8.48
C ASP A 140 -15.33 -21.67 8.44
N PHE A 141 -15.79 -22.88 8.11
CA PHE A 141 -14.91 -24.05 8.00
C PHE A 141 -13.97 -23.96 6.80
N GLU A 142 -14.47 -23.67 5.59
CA GLU A 142 -13.62 -23.57 4.39
C GLU A 142 -12.59 -22.46 4.53
N LEU A 143 -12.97 -21.33 5.15
CA LEU A 143 -12.05 -20.24 5.47
C LEU A 143 -10.91 -20.69 6.39
N ARG A 144 -11.22 -21.45 7.44
CA ARG A 144 -10.19 -21.98 8.36
C ARG A 144 -9.30 -23.01 7.69
N VAL A 145 -9.86 -23.91 6.87
CA VAL A 145 -9.07 -24.89 6.11
C VAL A 145 -8.08 -24.17 5.20
N MET A 146 -8.54 -23.16 4.45
CA MET A 146 -7.65 -22.35 3.62
C MET A 146 -6.58 -21.66 4.47
N GLY A 147 -6.95 -21.04 5.60
CA GLY A 147 -5.99 -20.42 6.52
C GLY A 147 -4.91 -21.39 6.99
N TRP A 148 -5.29 -22.59 7.43
CA TRP A 148 -4.33 -23.62 7.85
C TRP A 148 -3.44 -24.13 6.72
N LEU A 149 -4.00 -24.34 5.52
CA LEU A 149 -3.21 -24.73 4.35
C LEU A 149 -2.14 -23.69 4.04
N LEU A 150 -2.52 -22.40 3.98
CA LEU A 150 -1.60 -21.30 3.71
C LEU A 150 -0.54 -21.13 4.82
N LEU A 151 -0.90 -21.36 6.09
CA LEU A 151 0.07 -21.34 7.18
C LEU A 151 1.03 -22.52 7.11
N SER A 152 0.54 -23.72 6.77
CA SER A 152 1.39 -24.91 6.67
C SER A 152 2.49 -24.77 5.62
N ILE A 153 2.21 -24.08 4.51
CA ILE A 153 3.20 -23.81 3.46
C ILE A 153 4.16 -22.65 3.78
N SER A 154 3.76 -21.72 4.65
CA SER A 154 4.48 -20.45 4.86
C SER A 154 5.27 -20.37 6.16
N ILE A 155 4.89 -21.12 7.21
CA ILE A 155 5.46 -20.93 8.54
C ILE A 155 6.96 -21.25 8.59
N ILE A 156 7.39 -22.34 7.93
CA ILE A 156 8.80 -22.73 7.87
C ILE A 156 9.61 -21.73 7.01
N PRO A 157 9.20 -21.41 5.76
CA PRO A 157 9.90 -20.39 4.98
C PRO A 157 9.98 -19.03 5.69
N THR A 158 8.91 -18.61 6.37
CA THR A 158 8.91 -17.33 7.09
C THR A 158 9.86 -17.36 8.28
N PHE A 159 9.90 -18.45 9.03
CA PHE A 159 10.87 -18.59 10.13
C PHE A 159 12.31 -18.49 9.64
N ILE A 160 12.65 -19.17 8.54
CA ILE A 160 13.99 -19.11 7.93
C ILE A 160 14.30 -17.68 7.47
N LEU A 161 13.37 -17.01 6.78
CA LEU A 161 13.56 -15.65 6.29
C LEU A 161 13.78 -14.67 7.45
N LEU A 162 12.92 -14.70 8.48
CA LEU A 162 13.04 -13.82 9.63
C LEU A 162 14.34 -14.08 10.41
N LYS A 163 14.75 -15.34 10.57
CA LYS A 163 16.04 -15.69 11.19
C LYS A 163 17.20 -15.06 10.42
N ASN A 164 17.24 -15.24 9.10
CA ASN A 164 18.30 -14.68 8.25
C ASN A 164 18.30 -13.14 8.28
N SER A 165 17.12 -12.51 8.34
CA SER A 165 17.01 -11.05 8.49
C SER A 165 17.54 -10.55 9.83
N ILE A 166 17.26 -11.27 10.93
CA ILE A 166 17.79 -10.93 12.26
C ILE A 166 19.31 -11.05 12.27
N GLU A 167 19.85 -12.16 11.76
CA GLU A 167 21.30 -12.39 11.70
C GLU A 167 22.00 -11.29 10.87
N ALA A 168 21.42 -10.92 9.72
CA ALA A 168 21.96 -9.85 8.90
C ALA A 168 21.94 -8.49 9.62
N VAL A 169 20.85 -8.13 10.30
CA VAL A 169 20.76 -6.87 11.04
C VAL A 169 21.72 -6.84 12.21
N GLN A 170 21.94 -7.97 12.88
CA GLN A 170 22.95 -8.08 13.95
C GLN A 170 24.38 -7.91 13.44
N GLN A 171 24.68 -8.37 12.22
CA GLN A 171 26.04 -8.30 11.65
C GLN A 171 26.36 -6.96 10.99
N GLY A 172 25.39 -6.34 10.31
CA GLY A 172 25.63 -5.17 9.46
C GLY A 172 24.57 -4.07 9.57
N GLY A 173 23.74 -4.11 10.61
CA GLY A 173 22.65 -3.15 10.83
C GLY A 173 21.52 -3.27 9.80
N TYR A 174 20.56 -2.35 9.84
CA TYR A 174 19.39 -2.37 8.95
C TYR A 174 19.74 -2.48 7.46
N PHE A 175 20.83 -1.83 7.06
CA PHE A 175 21.19 -1.71 5.66
C PHE A 175 21.68 -3.02 5.04
N SER A 176 22.16 -3.96 5.86
CA SER A 176 22.57 -5.29 5.41
C SER A 176 21.42 -6.09 4.81
N LEU A 177 20.16 -5.81 5.18
CA LEU A 177 18.97 -6.43 4.59
C LEU A 177 18.87 -6.19 3.08
N TYR A 178 19.42 -5.07 2.60
CA TYR A 178 19.41 -4.69 1.19
C TYR A 178 20.68 -5.12 0.44
N GLN A 179 21.74 -5.47 1.17
CA GLN A 179 23.02 -5.94 0.61
C GLN A 179 23.06 -7.45 0.39
N GLN A 180 22.06 -8.19 0.89
CA GLN A 180 21.95 -9.61 0.65
C GLN A 180 21.86 -9.89 -0.86
N GLU A 181 22.62 -10.88 -1.33
CA GLU A 181 22.56 -11.30 -2.72
C GLU A 181 21.10 -11.57 -3.11
N LYS A 182 20.66 -10.98 -4.24
CA LYS A 182 19.32 -11.24 -4.80
C LYS A 182 19.22 -12.73 -5.11
N VAL A 183 18.59 -13.45 -4.19
CA VAL A 183 18.44 -14.90 -4.25
C VAL A 183 17.73 -15.29 -5.54
N THR A 184 18.40 -16.05 -6.42
CA THR A 184 17.86 -16.42 -7.74
C THR A 184 17.20 -17.80 -7.74
N SER A 185 16.35 -18.03 -8.75
CA SER A 185 15.76 -19.35 -9.06
C SER A 185 14.99 -19.97 -7.88
N PHE A 186 15.15 -21.27 -7.62
CA PHE A 186 14.42 -22.00 -6.56
C PHE A 186 14.65 -21.46 -5.15
N LYS A 187 15.78 -20.80 -4.87
CA LYS A 187 16.01 -20.19 -3.56
C LYS A 187 15.11 -18.97 -3.33
N ALA A 188 14.60 -18.32 -4.38
CA ALA A 188 13.60 -17.25 -4.27
C ALA A 188 12.20 -17.77 -3.87
N ALA A 189 11.96 -19.09 -4.02
CA ALA A 189 10.69 -19.70 -3.66
C ALA A 189 10.40 -19.57 -2.16
N SER A 190 11.42 -19.58 -1.30
CA SER A 190 11.23 -19.38 0.14
C SER A 190 10.60 -18.03 0.48
N SER A 191 11.02 -16.96 -0.20
CA SER A 191 10.45 -15.61 -0.05
C SER A 191 9.00 -15.54 -0.56
N VAL A 192 8.70 -16.19 -1.69
CA VAL A 192 7.32 -16.26 -2.20
C VAL A 192 6.42 -17.06 -1.27
N LEU A 193 6.92 -18.18 -0.74
CA LEU A 193 6.16 -19.03 0.17
C LEU A 193 5.94 -18.36 1.54
N SER A 194 6.92 -17.59 2.04
CA SER A 194 6.77 -16.87 3.31
C SER A 194 5.67 -15.82 3.27
N ASP A 195 5.46 -15.17 2.11
CA ASP A 195 4.42 -14.16 1.97
C ASP A 195 3.00 -14.71 2.21
N PHE A 196 2.77 -16.02 2.06
CA PHE A 196 1.49 -16.64 2.40
C PHE A 196 1.15 -16.64 3.89
N LEU A 197 2.10 -16.27 4.78
CA LEU A 197 1.83 -16.15 6.22
C LEU A 197 0.71 -15.15 6.51
N ILE A 198 0.73 -13.99 5.84
CA ILE A 198 -0.23 -12.91 6.08
C ILE A 198 -1.64 -13.31 5.59
N PRO A 199 -1.83 -13.76 4.33
CA PRO A 199 -3.10 -14.33 3.90
C PRO A 199 -3.57 -15.47 4.80
N GLY A 200 -2.71 -16.44 5.14
CA GLY A 200 -3.10 -17.56 6.01
C GLY A 200 -3.66 -17.10 7.36
N THR A 201 -3.01 -16.09 7.96
CA THR A 201 -3.45 -15.43 9.19
C THR A 201 -4.82 -14.75 9.02
N LEU A 202 -5.04 -14.04 7.91
CA LEU A 202 -6.29 -13.34 7.61
C LEU A 202 -7.45 -14.31 7.29
N PHE A 203 -7.18 -15.43 6.61
CA PHE A 203 -8.16 -16.48 6.37
C PHE A 203 -8.58 -17.18 7.68
N LEU A 204 -7.63 -17.45 8.58
CA LEU A 204 -7.95 -17.92 9.93
C LEU A 204 -8.82 -16.93 10.69
N LEU A 205 -8.50 -15.63 10.64
CA LEU A 205 -9.33 -14.58 11.25
C LEU A 205 -10.74 -14.56 10.64
N GLY A 206 -10.86 -14.63 9.32
CA GLY A 206 -12.14 -14.64 8.62
C GLY A 206 -13.05 -15.80 9.02
N GLY A 207 -12.49 -16.98 9.23
CA GLY A 207 -13.20 -18.17 9.72
C GLY A 207 -13.37 -18.26 11.24
N SER A 208 -13.07 -17.18 11.99
CA SER A 208 -13.12 -17.14 13.45
C SER A 208 -14.37 -16.44 14.00
N ASN A 209 -14.72 -16.76 15.26
CA ASN A 209 -15.83 -16.12 15.97
C ASN A 209 -15.57 -16.07 17.49
N LEU A 210 -15.94 -14.96 18.14
CA LEU A 210 -15.80 -14.73 19.58
C LEU A 210 -16.53 -15.77 20.46
N LYS A 211 -17.63 -16.36 19.99
CA LYS A 211 -18.46 -17.26 20.80
C LYS A 211 -17.91 -18.69 20.86
N ASN A 212 -17.67 -19.33 19.72
CA ASN A 212 -17.41 -20.78 19.67
C ASN A 212 -16.05 -21.18 19.08
N LYS A 213 -15.25 -20.24 18.54
CA LYS A 213 -14.00 -20.54 17.81
C LYS A 213 -12.90 -19.55 18.16
N LYS A 214 -12.56 -19.48 19.45
CA LYS A 214 -11.52 -18.58 19.98
C LYS A 214 -10.09 -18.99 19.62
N ILE A 215 -9.81 -20.29 19.43
CA ILE A 215 -8.45 -20.75 19.17
C ILE A 215 -7.89 -20.19 17.85
N PRO A 216 -8.57 -20.31 16.69
CA PRO A 216 -8.05 -19.74 15.45
C PRO A 216 -7.90 -18.21 15.50
N LEU A 217 -8.78 -17.53 16.24
CA LEU A 217 -8.70 -16.08 16.50
C LEU A 217 -7.46 -15.70 17.31
N ILE A 218 -7.18 -16.45 18.38
CA ILE A 218 -6.00 -16.22 19.24
C ILE A 218 -4.73 -16.49 18.45
N ILE A 219 -4.69 -17.58 17.68
CA ILE A 219 -3.54 -17.93 16.85
C ILE A 219 -3.30 -16.85 15.78
N SER A 220 -4.35 -16.42 15.07
CA SER A 220 -4.19 -15.35 14.07
C SER A 220 -3.69 -14.05 14.70
N PHE A 221 -4.17 -13.73 15.90
CA PHE A 221 -3.73 -12.55 16.65
C PHE A 221 -2.26 -12.67 17.10
N ILE A 222 -1.86 -13.81 17.64
CA ILE A 222 -0.47 -14.03 18.08
C ILE A 222 0.48 -13.94 16.88
N LEU A 223 0.14 -14.58 15.76
CA LEU A 223 0.97 -14.55 14.54
C LEU A 223 1.17 -13.13 14.01
N ILE A 224 0.10 -12.33 13.90
CA ILE A 224 0.23 -10.96 13.39
C ILE A 224 1.03 -10.06 14.34
N ILE A 225 0.87 -10.22 15.65
CA ILE A 225 1.62 -9.44 16.64
C ILE A 225 3.10 -9.82 16.67
N ILE A 226 3.42 -11.12 16.66
CA ILE A 226 4.81 -11.59 16.58
C ILE A 226 5.47 -11.09 15.30
N TYR A 227 4.81 -11.25 14.15
CA TYR A 227 5.34 -10.77 12.88
C TYR A 227 5.59 -9.26 12.90
N THR A 228 4.61 -8.47 13.37
CA THR A 228 4.71 -7.01 13.48
C THR A 228 5.87 -6.60 14.39
N PHE A 229 5.98 -7.26 15.55
CA PHE A 229 7.04 -6.98 16.53
C PHE A 229 8.43 -7.26 15.95
N ILE A 230 8.63 -8.42 15.31
CA ILE A 230 9.90 -8.76 14.67
C ILE A 230 10.25 -7.73 13.58
N GLN A 231 9.28 -7.34 12.74
CA GLN A 231 9.53 -6.35 11.69
C GLN A 231 9.92 -4.97 12.24
N PHE A 232 9.34 -4.55 13.38
CA PHE A 232 9.79 -3.34 14.06
C PHE A 232 11.20 -3.45 14.62
N MET A 233 11.56 -4.59 15.21
CA MET A 233 12.92 -4.86 15.69
C MET A 233 13.93 -4.87 14.54
N LEU A 234 13.52 -5.35 13.37
CA LEU A 234 14.30 -5.27 12.13
C LEU A 234 14.34 -3.85 11.54
N GLY A 235 13.66 -2.86 12.11
CA GLY A 235 13.60 -1.49 11.58
C GLY A 235 12.69 -1.31 10.36
N SER A 236 11.96 -2.35 9.94
CA SER A 236 11.07 -2.32 8.76
C SER A 236 9.64 -1.86 9.12
N ARG A 237 9.47 -0.55 9.23
CA ARG A 237 8.20 0.10 9.63
C ARG A 237 7.00 -0.28 8.73
N SER A 238 7.20 -0.26 7.41
CA SER A 238 6.15 -0.57 6.43
C SER A 238 5.73 -2.03 6.48
N SER A 239 6.69 -2.95 6.54
CA SER A 239 6.42 -4.39 6.61
C SER A 239 5.69 -4.77 7.90
N ALA A 240 5.90 -4.03 8.99
CA ALA A 240 5.18 -4.23 10.25
C ALA A 240 3.71 -3.79 10.17
N ILE A 241 3.45 -2.56 9.71
CA ILE A 241 2.13 -1.93 9.86
C ILE A 241 1.13 -2.31 8.79
N MET A 242 1.56 -2.55 7.55
CA MET A 242 0.60 -2.79 6.47
C MET A 242 -0.24 -4.07 6.72
N PRO A 243 0.37 -5.21 7.12
CA PRO A 243 -0.39 -6.39 7.53
C PRO A 243 -1.25 -6.14 8.78
N LEU A 244 -0.76 -5.35 9.75
CA LEU A 244 -1.51 -5.01 10.96
C LEU A 244 -2.77 -4.20 10.63
N ILE A 245 -2.68 -3.19 9.77
CA ILE A 245 -3.85 -2.40 9.33
C ILE A 245 -4.85 -3.29 8.59
N ALA A 246 -4.38 -4.18 7.70
CA ALA A 246 -5.24 -5.13 7.01
C ALA A 246 -5.98 -6.06 7.99
N TYR A 247 -5.26 -6.58 8.99
CA TYR A 247 -5.82 -7.40 10.07
C TYR A 247 -6.87 -6.64 10.89
N LEU A 248 -6.54 -5.44 11.35
CA LEU A 248 -7.47 -4.59 12.11
C LEU A 248 -8.71 -4.24 11.29
N TRP A 249 -8.57 -4.01 9.99
CA TRP A 249 -9.71 -3.71 9.11
C TRP A 249 -10.64 -4.90 8.97
N LEU A 250 -10.09 -6.11 8.75
CA LEU A 250 -10.88 -7.33 8.73
C LEU A 250 -11.56 -7.58 10.08
N PHE A 251 -10.84 -7.38 11.18
CA PHE A 251 -11.36 -7.52 12.53
C PHE A 251 -12.54 -6.56 12.78
N ASP A 252 -12.43 -5.29 12.38
CA ASP A 252 -13.50 -4.30 12.50
C ASP A 252 -14.75 -4.67 11.68
N MET A 253 -14.56 -5.27 10.50
CA MET A 253 -15.65 -5.66 9.63
C MET A 253 -16.35 -6.96 10.07
N LYS A 254 -15.58 -7.97 10.49
CA LYS A 254 -16.08 -9.33 10.71
C LYS A 254 -16.28 -9.70 12.18
N ILE A 255 -15.39 -9.27 13.07
CA ILE A 255 -15.35 -9.79 14.45
C ILE A 255 -16.03 -8.84 15.42
N LYS A 256 -15.48 -7.63 15.61
CA LYS A 256 -16.00 -6.63 16.52
C LYS A 256 -15.54 -5.25 16.08
N LYS A 257 -16.46 -4.29 16.07
CA LYS A 257 -16.15 -2.89 15.81
C LYS A 257 -15.13 -2.37 16.80
N ILE A 258 -14.05 -1.79 16.29
CA ILE A 258 -12.98 -1.21 17.06
C ILE A 258 -13.40 0.23 17.43
N PRO A 259 -13.31 0.63 18.70
CA PRO A 259 -13.60 2.00 19.08
C PRO A 259 -12.64 2.95 18.36
N ARG A 260 -13.19 4.02 17.76
CA ARG A 260 -12.44 4.87 16.83
C ARG A 260 -11.38 5.73 17.52
N LEU A 261 -11.69 6.26 18.70
CA LEU A 261 -10.76 7.10 19.43
C LEU A 261 -9.47 6.36 19.82
N PRO A 262 -9.51 5.17 20.48
CA PRO A 262 -8.30 4.40 20.75
C PRO A 262 -7.54 3.98 19.49
N LEU A 263 -8.23 3.63 18.41
CA LEU A 263 -7.60 3.28 17.13
C LEU A 263 -6.82 4.47 16.54
N LEU A 264 -7.42 5.66 16.54
CA LEU A 264 -6.77 6.88 16.07
C LEU A 264 -5.62 7.30 16.98
N SER A 265 -5.79 7.22 18.30
CA SER A 265 -4.72 7.50 19.27
C SER A 265 -3.54 6.56 19.11
N ALA A 266 -3.78 5.26 19.00
CA ALA A 266 -2.72 4.27 18.79
C ALA A 266 -2.00 4.50 17.45
N GLY A 267 -2.76 4.77 16.37
CA GLY A 267 -2.19 5.11 15.07
C GLY A 267 -1.33 6.38 15.11
N ALA A 268 -1.78 7.42 15.84
CA ALA A 268 -1.03 8.65 16.02
C ALA A 268 0.26 8.43 16.82
N ILE A 269 0.23 7.65 17.91
CA ILE A 269 1.43 7.30 18.68
C ILE A 269 2.43 6.55 17.80
N ILE A 270 1.96 5.58 17.02
CA ILE A 270 2.82 4.83 16.10
C ILE A 270 3.46 5.76 15.06
N LEU A 271 2.66 6.60 14.42
CA LEU A 271 3.10 7.46 13.32
C LEU A 271 4.01 8.61 13.79
N PHE A 272 3.67 9.26 14.89
CA PHE A 272 4.34 10.49 15.34
C PHE A 272 5.40 10.23 16.41
N ILE A 273 5.41 9.07 17.08
CA ILE A 273 6.40 8.80 18.14
C ILE A 273 7.27 7.61 17.73
N ILE A 274 6.67 6.43 17.56
CA ILE A 274 7.42 5.18 17.35
C ILE A 274 8.22 5.24 16.05
N PHE A 275 7.61 5.72 14.96
CA PHE A 275 8.26 5.83 13.66
C PHE A 275 9.50 6.74 13.69
N PRO A 276 9.38 8.04 14.02
CA PRO A 276 10.55 8.92 14.16
C PRO A 276 11.61 8.35 15.10
N PHE A 277 11.20 7.79 16.25
CA PHE A 277 12.14 7.25 17.23
C PHE A 277 12.94 6.05 16.69
N ILE A 278 12.31 5.13 15.95
CA ILE A 278 13.03 4.04 15.25
C ILE A 278 14.03 4.62 14.23
N GLY A 279 13.70 5.73 13.58
CA GLY A 279 14.61 6.39 12.63
C GLY A 279 15.79 7.06 13.31
N PHE A 280 15.51 7.71 14.45
CA PHE A 280 16.51 8.35 15.28
C PHE A 280 17.52 7.34 15.81
N ILE A 281 17.06 6.25 16.45
CA ILE A 281 17.94 5.18 16.96
C ILE A 281 18.81 4.57 15.85
N ARG A 282 18.28 4.44 14.63
CA ARG A 282 19.04 3.89 13.51
C ARG A 282 20.26 4.75 13.15
N ASN A 283 20.18 6.05 13.41
CA ASN A 283 21.20 7.02 13.04
C ASN A 283 22.03 7.50 14.24
N SER A 284 21.64 7.16 15.47
CA SER A 284 22.35 7.53 16.69
C SER A 284 23.39 6.48 17.07
N THR A 285 24.52 6.92 17.60
CA THR A 285 25.54 6.06 18.21
C THR A 285 25.26 5.78 19.69
N GLU A 286 24.19 6.37 20.24
CA GLU A 286 23.82 6.24 21.65
C GLU A 286 23.25 4.86 21.96
N LEU A 287 23.85 4.18 22.94
CA LEU A 287 23.45 2.84 23.37
C LEU A 287 22.34 2.85 24.42
N ASN A 288 22.07 4.00 25.09
CA ASN A 288 21.03 4.10 26.12
C ASN A 288 19.70 4.62 25.54
N LEU A 289 18.68 3.77 25.56
CA LEU A 289 17.34 4.09 25.05
C LEU A 289 16.68 5.28 25.76
N LEU A 290 16.94 5.48 27.05
CA LEU A 290 16.34 6.58 27.81
C LEU A 290 16.93 7.94 27.43
N ASP A 291 18.24 7.97 27.18
CA ASP A 291 18.94 9.19 26.78
C ASP A 291 18.59 9.54 25.33
N ALA A 292 18.61 8.54 24.43
CA ALA A 292 18.12 8.69 23.07
C ALA A 292 16.66 9.18 22.98
N PHE A 293 15.79 8.70 23.88
CA PHE A 293 14.39 9.16 23.93
C PHE A 293 14.29 10.63 24.38
N ARG A 294 15.10 11.06 25.36
CA ARG A 294 15.13 12.45 25.81
C ARG A 294 15.66 13.37 24.72
N GLU A 295 16.76 13.00 24.08
CA GLU A 295 17.36 13.76 22.98
C GLU A 295 16.38 13.91 21.82
N PHE A 296 15.70 12.83 21.45
CA PHE A 296 14.71 12.84 20.35
C PHE A 296 13.64 13.94 20.53
N PHE A 297 13.07 14.10 21.74
CA PHE A 297 12.06 15.12 22.01
C PHE A 297 12.63 16.53 22.19
N MET A 298 13.92 16.68 22.43
CA MET A 298 14.57 17.99 22.57
C MET A 298 14.97 18.59 21.22
N VAL A 299 15.38 17.76 20.25
CA VAL A 299 15.99 18.23 19.00
C VAL A 299 14.96 18.45 17.89
N GLN A 300 13.87 17.69 17.85
CA GLN A 300 12.93 17.75 16.72
C GLN A 300 11.47 17.66 17.16
N ASN A 301 10.60 18.44 16.52
CA ASN A 301 9.16 18.20 16.61
C ASN A 301 8.83 16.90 15.84
N PRO A 302 8.34 15.84 16.50
CA PRO A 302 8.14 14.54 15.86
C PRO A 302 7.14 14.57 14.70
N ALA A 303 6.16 15.47 14.74
CA ALA A 303 5.17 15.66 13.69
C ALA A 303 5.79 16.29 12.43
N ILE A 304 6.68 17.27 12.60
CA ILE A 304 7.41 17.88 11.48
C ILE A 304 8.39 16.85 10.89
N ALA A 305 9.12 16.15 11.75
CA ALA A 305 10.11 15.15 11.33
C ALA A 305 9.50 14.05 10.45
N ILE A 306 8.37 13.45 10.85
CA ILE A 306 7.75 12.38 10.05
C ILE A 306 7.18 12.88 8.73
N LEU A 307 6.55 14.07 8.71
CA LEU A 307 6.02 14.67 7.48
C LEU A 307 7.15 15.01 6.51
N ASN A 308 8.28 15.47 7.04
CA ASN A 308 9.47 15.76 6.27
C ASN A 308 10.11 14.48 5.71
N GLU A 309 10.24 13.43 6.52
CA GLU A 309 10.79 12.12 6.12
C GLU A 309 9.93 11.47 5.03
N MET A 310 8.62 11.36 5.25
CA MET A 310 7.69 10.73 4.29
C MET A 310 7.63 11.54 3.00
N GLY A 311 7.47 12.86 3.10
CA GLY A 311 7.35 13.75 1.95
C GLY A 311 8.61 13.84 1.07
N GLY A 312 9.78 13.44 1.59
CA GLY A 312 11.01 13.35 0.81
C GLY A 312 10.92 12.36 -0.36
N SER A 313 9.98 11.41 -0.31
CA SER A 313 9.76 10.44 -1.41
C SER A 313 9.25 11.10 -2.70
N MET A 314 8.69 12.32 -2.60
CA MET A 314 8.32 13.14 -3.76
C MET A 314 9.52 13.46 -4.67
N SER A 315 10.76 13.39 -4.17
CA SER A 315 11.98 13.53 -4.99
C SER A 315 12.01 12.56 -6.17
N THR A 316 11.42 11.37 -6.02
CA THR A 316 11.35 10.39 -7.12
C THR A 316 10.50 10.89 -8.29
N VAL A 317 9.45 11.68 -8.01
CA VAL A 317 8.64 12.34 -9.04
C VAL A 317 9.46 13.44 -9.73
N ALA A 318 10.14 14.29 -8.94
CA ALA A 318 10.98 15.37 -9.47
C ALA A 318 12.08 14.86 -10.39
N TYR A 319 12.87 13.87 -9.93
CA TYR A 319 13.89 13.25 -10.77
C TYR A 319 13.30 12.58 -12.00
N THR A 320 12.14 11.93 -11.90
CA THR A 320 11.52 11.31 -13.09
C THR A 320 11.11 12.36 -14.12
N ILE A 321 10.63 13.53 -13.71
CA ILE A 321 10.33 14.66 -14.62
C ILE A 321 11.62 15.16 -15.30
N GLU A 322 12.71 15.33 -14.57
CA GLU A 322 13.97 15.82 -15.14
C GLU A 322 14.63 14.79 -16.07
N LEU A 323 14.53 13.50 -15.74
CA LEU A 323 15.20 12.42 -16.47
C LEU A 323 14.36 11.86 -17.64
N ILE A 324 13.04 12.00 -17.62
CA ILE A 324 12.14 11.50 -18.67
C ILE A 324 11.32 12.67 -19.24
N PRO A 325 11.46 12.98 -20.55
CA PRO A 325 12.08 12.16 -21.60
C PRO A 325 13.58 12.42 -21.87
N ASN A 326 14.24 13.30 -21.11
CA ASN A 326 15.56 13.85 -21.48
C ASN A 326 16.70 12.82 -21.55
N ILE A 327 16.79 11.92 -20.57
CA ILE A 327 17.82 10.87 -20.47
C ILE A 327 17.26 9.51 -20.90
N LYS A 328 15.98 9.27 -20.60
CA LYS A 328 15.30 8.02 -20.91
C LYS A 328 13.94 8.30 -21.53
N ASN A 329 13.62 7.57 -22.60
CA ASN A 329 12.32 7.65 -23.26
C ASN A 329 11.19 7.15 -22.34
N PHE A 330 9.96 7.56 -22.65
CA PHE A 330 8.77 7.00 -22.01
C PHE A 330 8.69 5.47 -22.21
N GLU A 331 8.20 4.76 -21.20
CA GLU A 331 8.09 3.29 -21.18
C GLU A 331 6.80 2.78 -21.86
N PHE A 332 5.84 3.65 -22.19
CA PHE A 332 4.60 3.31 -22.91
C PHE A 332 3.82 2.12 -22.33
N GLY A 333 3.86 1.93 -21.01
CA GLY A 333 3.17 0.86 -20.30
C GLY A 333 4.06 -0.34 -19.94
N MET A 334 5.32 -0.36 -20.38
CA MET A 334 6.22 -1.49 -20.15
C MET A 334 6.48 -1.79 -18.68
N SER A 335 6.51 -0.78 -17.79
CA SER A 335 6.68 -1.06 -16.35
C SER A 335 5.51 -1.89 -15.79
N TYR A 336 4.28 -1.61 -16.23
CA TYR A 336 3.08 -2.38 -15.87
C TYR A 336 3.10 -3.79 -16.46
N ILE A 337 3.59 -3.95 -17.70
CA ILE A 337 3.76 -5.26 -18.35
C ILE A 337 4.80 -6.10 -17.58
N TYR A 338 5.93 -5.51 -17.21
CA TYR A 338 6.92 -6.18 -16.35
C TYR A 338 6.31 -6.51 -14.99
N GLY A 339 5.48 -5.64 -14.43
CA GLY A 339 4.70 -5.94 -13.23
C GLY A 339 3.78 -7.15 -13.39
N LEU A 340 3.02 -7.23 -14.48
CA LEU A 340 2.18 -8.39 -14.77
C LEU A 340 2.99 -9.68 -14.91
N SER A 341 4.18 -9.60 -15.51
CA SER A 341 5.05 -10.77 -15.65
C SER A 341 5.45 -11.37 -14.28
N THR A 342 5.43 -10.59 -13.19
CA THR A 342 5.71 -11.11 -11.83
C THR A 342 4.72 -12.16 -11.34
N ILE A 343 3.53 -12.25 -11.95
CA ILE A 343 2.55 -13.31 -11.66
C ILE A 343 3.13 -14.67 -12.00
N LEU A 344 3.99 -14.75 -13.02
CA LEU A 344 4.63 -15.99 -13.41
C LEU A 344 5.82 -16.27 -12.48
N PRO A 345 5.93 -17.49 -11.93
CA PRO A 345 7.09 -17.86 -11.14
C PRO A 345 8.32 -17.98 -12.06
N ASN A 346 9.49 -17.69 -11.52
CA ASN A 346 10.75 -17.76 -12.26
C ASN A 346 11.23 -19.22 -12.39
N ILE A 347 10.57 -19.98 -13.26
CA ILE A 347 10.81 -21.43 -13.47
C ILE A 347 11.93 -21.74 -14.47
N PHE A 348 12.36 -20.76 -15.25
CA PHE A 348 13.35 -20.94 -16.32
C PHE A 348 14.80 -20.61 -15.89
N GLY A 349 15.02 -20.36 -14.59
CA GLY A 349 16.34 -19.99 -14.04
C GLY A 349 16.72 -18.53 -14.29
N GLY A 350 17.78 -18.07 -13.61
CA GLY A 350 18.28 -16.69 -13.73
C GLY A 350 17.53 -15.65 -12.89
N ILE A 351 17.70 -14.37 -13.19
CA ILE A 351 16.98 -13.26 -12.56
C ILE A 351 15.71 -12.98 -13.36
N HIS A 352 14.55 -12.96 -12.69
CA HIS A 352 13.29 -12.67 -13.34
C HIS A 352 13.33 -11.29 -14.06
N PRO A 353 12.86 -11.15 -15.31
CA PRO A 353 12.96 -9.90 -16.08
C PRO A 353 12.45 -8.68 -15.32
N ALA A 354 11.28 -8.81 -14.68
CA ALA A 354 10.72 -7.76 -13.82
C ALA A 354 11.69 -7.26 -12.74
N ALA A 355 12.48 -8.14 -12.11
CA ALA A 355 13.42 -7.75 -11.07
C ALA A 355 14.60 -6.90 -11.59
N THR A 356 14.86 -6.90 -12.90
CA THR A 356 15.91 -6.10 -13.56
C THR A 356 15.38 -4.78 -14.16
N LYS A 357 14.06 -4.65 -14.30
CA LYS A 357 13.39 -3.52 -14.97
C LYS A 357 12.60 -2.64 -14.01
N LYS A 358 12.94 -2.67 -12.72
CA LYS A 358 12.36 -1.78 -11.69
C LYS A 358 12.77 -0.34 -11.96
N LEU A 359 11.79 0.56 -12.00
CA LEU A 359 12.05 1.99 -12.14
C LEU A 359 12.75 2.56 -10.91
N ALA A 360 12.46 2.02 -9.72
CA ALA A 360 13.15 2.40 -8.49
C ALA A 360 14.67 2.15 -8.56
N ASP A 361 15.07 0.94 -8.99
CA ASP A 361 16.47 0.52 -9.12
C ASP A 361 17.17 1.33 -10.23
N TRP A 362 16.49 1.59 -11.36
CA TRP A 362 17.00 2.46 -12.42
C TRP A 362 17.22 3.90 -11.94
N LEU A 363 16.26 4.46 -11.21
CA LEU A 363 16.34 5.84 -10.75
C LEU A 363 17.55 6.03 -9.82
N VAL A 364 17.66 5.21 -8.77
CA VAL A 364 18.76 5.32 -7.81
C VAL A 364 20.12 5.09 -8.46
N SER A 365 20.24 4.11 -9.36
CA SER A 365 21.49 3.86 -10.09
C SER A 365 21.88 4.97 -11.06
N THR A 366 20.92 5.79 -11.49
CA THR A 366 21.18 6.95 -12.36
C THR A 366 21.60 8.18 -11.55
N ILE A 367 20.95 8.45 -10.42
CA ILE A 367 21.16 9.69 -9.66
C ILE A 367 22.22 9.58 -8.55
N ASP A 368 22.39 8.39 -7.98
CA ASP A 368 23.37 8.13 -6.92
C ASP A 368 23.91 6.68 -7.06
N PRO A 369 24.83 6.43 -8.01
CA PRO A 369 25.40 5.11 -8.24
C PRO A 369 26.11 4.55 -7.01
N SER A 370 26.75 5.40 -6.21
CA SER A 370 27.39 5.02 -4.95
C SER A 370 26.38 4.44 -3.96
N PHE A 371 25.26 5.14 -3.72
CA PHE A 371 24.21 4.66 -2.83
C PHE A 371 23.54 3.40 -3.38
N ALA A 372 23.30 3.33 -4.69
CA ALA A 372 22.75 2.13 -5.34
C ALA A 372 23.67 0.90 -5.15
N SER A 373 24.99 1.07 -5.28
CA SER A 373 25.97 -0.02 -5.19
C SER A 373 26.00 -0.72 -3.83
N ILE A 374 25.66 0.01 -2.77
CA ILE A 374 25.61 -0.52 -1.41
C ILE A 374 24.20 -1.01 -1.02
N GLY A 375 23.24 -1.05 -1.95
CA GLY A 375 21.85 -1.50 -1.70
C GLY A 375 20.88 -0.39 -1.31
N GLY A 376 21.28 0.88 -1.46
CA GLY A 376 20.44 2.03 -1.21
C GLY A 376 19.30 2.17 -2.20
N GLY A 377 18.18 2.71 -1.74
CA GLY A 377 17.01 2.97 -2.58
C GLY A 377 16.16 4.10 -2.03
N TYR A 378 15.62 4.93 -2.92
CA TYR A 378 14.70 6.02 -2.55
C TYR A 378 13.24 5.56 -2.45
N GLY A 379 12.95 4.32 -2.87
CA GLY A 379 11.61 3.88 -3.22
C GLY A 379 11.23 4.40 -4.60
N TYR A 380 9.93 4.50 -4.86
CA TYR A 380 9.41 5.15 -6.06
C TYR A 380 8.04 5.78 -5.77
N SER A 381 7.36 6.25 -6.81
CA SER A 381 6.02 6.79 -6.71
C SER A 381 5.14 6.21 -7.82
N PHE A 382 3.93 5.80 -7.47
CA PHE A 382 2.94 5.35 -8.45
C PHE A 382 2.54 6.48 -9.42
N ILE A 383 2.72 7.74 -9.01
CA ILE A 383 2.54 8.93 -9.86
C ILE A 383 3.74 9.08 -10.80
N ALA A 384 4.97 8.91 -10.29
CA ALA A 384 6.17 8.91 -11.12
C ALA A 384 6.14 7.78 -12.16
N GLU A 385 5.65 6.58 -11.80
CA GLU A 385 5.49 5.48 -12.74
C GLU A 385 4.49 5.80 -13.86
N ALA A 386 3.34 6.37 -13.51
CA ALA A 386 2.35 6.81 -14.50
C ALA A 386 2.97 7.81 -15.50
N TYR A 387 3.79 8.73 -15.00
CA TYR A 387 4.52 9.70 -15.81
C TYR A 387 5.62 9.08 -16.67
N ALA A 388 6.44 8.20 -16.09
CA ALA A 388 7.48 7.48 -16.82
C ALA A 388 6.91 6.66 -17.98
N ASN A 389 5.66 6.20 -17.89
CA ASN A 389 5.02 5.45 -18.96
C ASN A 389 4.27 6.33 -19.98
N PHE A 390 3.58 7.38 -19.52
CA PHE A 390 2.58 8.04 -20.36
C PHE A 390 2.66 9.58 -20.37
N GLY A 391 3.67 10.17 -19.73
CA GLY A 391 3.88 11.61 -19.66
C GLY A 391 2.73 12.39 -19.04
N TRP A 392 2.69 13.70 -19.26
CA TRP A 392 1.73 14.62 -18.64
C TRP A 392 0.27 14.31 -18.94
N LEU A 393 -0.04 13.94 -20.19
CA LEU A 393 -1.42 13.71 -20.62
C LEU A 393 -1.94 12.31 -20.29
N GLY A 394 -1.08 11.29 -20.29
CA GLY A 394 -1.50 9.91 -20.03
C GLY A 394 -1.44 9.49 -18.56
N SER A 395 -0.58 10.12 -17.74
CA SER A 395 -0.54 9.85 -16.29
C SER A 395 -1.91 9.98 -15.60
N PRO A 396 -2.67 11.07 -15.84
CA PRO A 396 -3.96 11.26 -15.19
C PRO A 396 -4.94 10.13 -15.54
N LEU A 397 -4.93 9.67 -16.80
CA LEU A 397 -5.79 8.56 -17.23
C LEU A 397 -5.41 7.24 -16.54
N ALA A 398 -4.12 6.91 -16.48
CA ALA A 398 -3.63 5.72 -15.79
C ALA A 398 -4.02 5.74 -14.30
N LEU A 399 -3.86 6.88 -13.64
CA LEU A 399 -4.19 7.04 -12.21
C LEU A 399 -5.70 6.99 -11.95
N LEU A 400 -6.53 7.50 -12.86
CA LEU A 400 -7.98 7.34 -12.82
C LEU A 400 -8.37 5.87 -12.89
N ILE A 401 -7.79 5.09 -13.80
CA ILE A 401 -8.05 3.66 -13.92
C ILE A 401 -7.66 2.93 -12.62
N ILE A 402 -6.47 3.21 -12.08
CA ILE A 402 -5.99 2.61 -10.82
C ILE A 402 -6.95 2.96 -9.67
N GLY A 403 -7.33 4.23 -9.53
CA GLY A 403 -8.26 4.68 -8.49
C GLY A 403 -9.64 4.01 -8.59
N TYR A 404 -10.16 3.90 -9.82
CA TYR A 404 -11.40 3.19 -10.10
C TYR A 404 -11.34 1.71 -9.74
N LEU A 405 -10.29 1.00 -10.19
CA LEU A 405 -10.11 -0.43 -9.93
C LEU A 405 -9.96 -0.72 -8.45
N TYR A 406 -9.11 0.05 -7.75
CA TYR A 406 -8.87 -0.14 -6.32
C TYR A 406 -10.14 0.11 -5.51
N ARG A 407 -10.87 1.20 -5.79
CA ARG A 407 -12.12 1.50 -5.08
C ARG A 407 -13.19 0.45 -5.38
N SER A 408 -13.30 0.01 -6.62
CA SER A 408 -14.25 -1.03 -7.04
C SER A 408 -13.98 -2.35 -6.33
N PHE A 409 -12.72 -2.73 -6.20
CA PHE A 409 -12.30 -3.94 -5.50
C PHE A 409 -12.75 -3.94 -4.02
N ILE A 410 -12.55 -2.82 -3.32
CA ILE A 410 -12.98 -2.65 -1.92
C ILE A 410 -14.52 -2.62 -1.82
N LEU A 411 -15.18 -1.80 -2.64
CA LEU A 411 -16.62 -1.61 -2.59
C LEU A 411 -17.36 -2.92 -2.86
N LYS A 412 -16.93 -3.69 -3.85
CA LYS A 412 -17.56 -4.97 -4.19
C LYS A 412 -17.57 -5.94 -3.00
N ALA A 413 -16.49 -6.01 -2.23
CA ALA A 413 -16.44 -6.83 -1.02
C ALA A 413 -17.34 -6.26 0.09
N GLN A 414 -17.25 -4.95 0.35
CA GLN A 414 -18.04 -4.29 1.40
C GLN A 414 -19.55 -4.38 1.17
N ILE A 415 -19.98 -4.16 -0.07
CA ILE A 415 -21.40 -4.21 -0.49
C ILE A 415 -21.92 -5.64 -0.36
N SER A 416 -21.18 -6.61 -0.88
CA SER A 416 -21.61 -8.01 -0.80
C SER A 416 -21.76 -8.50 0.64
N GLY A 417 -20.93 -7.98 1.56
CA GLY A 417 -20.86 -8.41 2.96
C GLY A 417 -20.30 -9.82 3.15
N GLU A 418 -19.89 -10.51 2.07
CA GLU A 418 -19.38 -11.88 2.11
C GLU A 418 -18.00 -11.91 2.78
N THR A 419 -17.85 -12.75 3.80
CA THR A 419 -16.62 -12.82 4.59
C THR A 419 -15.41 -13.19 3.72
N ALA A 420 -15.58 -14.12 2.79
CA ALA A 420 -14.50 -14.55 1.90
C ALA A 420 -13.98 -13.42 0.99
N LYS A 421 -14.87 -12.55 0.48
CA LYS A 421 -14.46 -11.37 -0.30
C LYS A 421 -13.77 -10.33 0.57
N LEU A 422 -14.22 -10.14 1.83
CA LEU A 422 -13.54 -9.26 2.77
C LEU A 422 -12.11 -9.76 3.06
N VAL A 423 -11.93 -11.05 3.32
CA VAL A 423 -10.60 -11.67 3.52
C VAL A 423 -9.71 -11.52 2.28
N MET A 424 -10.27 -11.75 1.08
CA MET A 424 -9.57 -11.53 -0.19
C MET A 424 -9.05 -10.09 -0.28
N VAL A 425 -9.92 -9.10 -0.02
CA VAL A 425 -9.53 -7.69 -0.02
C VAL A 425 -8.46 -7.42 1.05
N SER A 426 -8.65 -7.86 2.29
CA SER A 426 -7.67 -7.68 3.37
C SER A 426 -6.29 -8.24 3.00
N SER A 427 -6.25 -9.40 2.35
CA SER A 427 -5.00 -10.04 1.97
C SER A 427 -4.22 -9.22 0.94
N PHE A 428 -4.92 -8.53 0.03
CA PHE A 428 -4.28 -7.59 -0.89
C PHE A 428 -3.88 -6.27 -0.21
N LEU A 429 -4.71 -5.76 0.71
CA LEU A 429 -4.44 -4.51 1.43
C LEU A 429 -3.13 -4.54 2.23
N ALA A 430 -2.74 -5.72 2.73
CA ALA A 430 -1.46 -5.92 3.41
C ALA A 430 -0.23 -5.53 2.56
N TYR A 431 -0.38 -5.47 1.24
CA TYR A 431 0.68 -5.09 0.29
C TYR A 431 0.39 -3.76 -0.42
N PHE A 432 -0.88 -3.49 -0.73
CA PHE A 432 -1.26 -2.34 -1.55
C PHE A 432 -0.94 -0.99 -0.90
N PHE A 433 -0.91 -0.89 0.43
CA PHE A 433 -0.51 0.36 1.10
C PHE A 433 0.93 0.77 0.77
N PHE A 434 1.81 -0.16 0.38
CA PHE A 434 3.17 0.15 -0.06
C PHE A 434 3.19 0.91 -1.39
N PHE A 435 2.15 0.74 -2.22
CA PHE A 435 2.07 1.38 -3.53
C PHE A 435 2.03 2.92 -3.46
N ALA A 436 1.61 3.49 -2.33
CA ALA A 436 1.67 4.94 -2.09
C ALA A 436 3.11 5.50 -2.21
N ARG A 437 4.12 4.64 -1.99
CA ARG A 437 5.56 4.90 -2.13
C ARG A 437 6.25 3.76 -2.89
N GLY A 438 5.62 3.30 -3.97
CA GLY A 438 6.13 2.17 -4.75
C GLY A 438 5.71 2.22 -6.21
N GLU A 439 5.99 1.13 -6.91
CA GLU A 439 5.64 0.93 -8.31
C GLU A 439 4.84 -0.37 -8.49
N SER A 440 4.13 -0.48 -9.62
CA SER A 440 3.13 -1.51 -9.90
C SER A 440 3.72 -2.92 -9.89
N ILE A 441 5.03 -3.04 -10.09
CA ILE A 441 5.77 -4.30 -10.08
C ILE A 441 5.58 -5.11 -8.79
N SER A 442 5.30 -4.43 -7.69
CA SER A 442 5.10 -5.03 -6.37
C SER A 442 3.64 -5.36 -6.06
N GLN A 443 2.71 -5.10 -6.99
CA GLN A 443 1.27 -5.14 -6.72
C GLN A 443 0.56 -6.33 -7.38
N PHE A 444 0.97 -6.72 -8.59
CA PHE A 444 0.29 -7.77 -9.35
C PHE A 444 0.43 -9.15 -8.72
N ARG A 445 1.64 -9.56 -8.31
CA ARG A 445 1.82 -10.86 -7.63
C ARG A 445 1.00 -10.94 -6.34
N PRO A 446 1.05 -9.98 -5.40
CA PRO A 446 0.18 -10.04 -4.22
C PRO A 446 -1.32 -10.08 -4.51
N LEU A 447 -1.78 -9.33 -5.50
CA LEU A 447 -3.18 -9.39 -5.92
C LEU A 447 -3.58 -10.80 -6.39
N ILE A 448 -2.76 -11.43 -7.24
CA ILE A 448 -3.10 -12.74 -7.79
C ILE A 448 -2.82 -13.86 -6.78
N TRP A 449 -1.59 -13.97 -6.27
CA TRP A 449 -1.13 -15.10 -5.46
C TRP A 449 -1.64 -15.09 -4.03
N TYR A 450 -1.70 -13.91 -3.40
CA TYR A 450 -1.97 -13.80 -1.97
C TYR A 450 -3.42 -13.42 -1.68
N SER A 451 -4.18 -13.02 -2.71
CA SER A 451 -5.57 -12.59 -2.57
C SER A 451 -6.52 -13.42 -3.44
N ILE A 452 -6.42 -13.34 -4.78
CA ILE A 452 -7.39 -13.98 -5.69
C ILE A 452 -7.28 -15.51 -5.68
N ILE A 453 -6.07 -16.08 -5.81
CA ILE A 453 -5.87 -17.53 -5.84
C ILE A 453 -6.40 -18.20 -4.56
N PRO A 454 -6.07 -17.73 -3.33
CA PRO A 454 -6.64 -18.25 -2.10
C PRO A 454 -8.18 -18.17 -2.05
N TYR A 455 -8.77 -17.08 -2.54
CA TYR A 455 -10.22 -16.95 -2.63
C TYR A 455 -10.81 -18.01 -3.59
N LEU A 456 -10.21 -18.20 -4.77
CA LEU A 456 -10.64 -19.22 -5.72
C LEU A 456 -10.47 -20.65 -5.16
N GLY A 457 -9.42 -20.89 -4.38
CA GLY A 457 -9.18 -22.18 -3.73
C GLY A 457 -10.27 -22.56 -2.72
N LEU A 458 -11.08 -21.61 -2.22
CA LEU A 458 -12.25 -21.93 -1.39
C LEU A 458 -13.31 -22.74 -2.15
N TYR A 459 -13.45 -22.54 -3.46
CA TYR A 459 -14.37 -23.35 -4.29
C TYR A 459 -13.93 -24.81 -4.31
N LEU A 460 -12.62 -25.05 -4.50
CA LEU A 460 -12.06 -26.40 -4.47
C LEU A 460 -12.28 -27.08 -3.10
N ILE A 461 -12.03 -26.37 -2.00
CA ILE A 461 -12.25 -26.91 -0.65
C ILE A 461 -13.73 -27.26 -0.46
N LYS A 462 -14.64 -26.35 -0.86
CA LYS A 462 -16.08 -26.56 -0.73
C LYS A 462 -16.54 -27.80 -1.52
N ASP A 463 -16.06 -27.97 -2.76
CA ASP A 463 -16.40 -29.11 -3.59
C ASP A 463 -15.92 -30.44 -2.99
N ILE A 464 -14.69 -30.47 -2.46
CA ILE A 464 -14.14 -31.63 -1.75
C ILE A 464 -15.00 -31.97 -0.52
N CYS A 465 -15.39 -30.96 0.26
CA CYS A 465 -16.26 -31.17 1.44
C CYS A 465 -17.64 -31.70 1.06
N MET A 466 -18.25 -31.18 -0.01
CA MET A 466 -19.56 -31.65 -0.48
C MET A 466 -19.49 -33.10 -0.97
N MET A 467 -18.44 -33.48 -1.70
CA MET A 467 -18.22 -34.86 -2.13
C MET A 467 -18.08 -35.83 -0.94
N TYR A 468 -17.32 -35.44 0.08
CA TYR A 468 -17.11 -36.26 1.26
C TYR A 468 -18.42 -36.47 2.06
N ASN A 469 -19.19 -35.40 2.28
CA ASN A 469 -20.48 -35.49 2.95
C ASN A 469 -21.49 -36.37 2.19
N LYS A 470 -21.52 -36.29 0.85
CA LYS A 470 -22.37 -37.16 0.03
C LYS A 470 -21.98 -38.63 0.15
N LYS A 471 -20.68 -38.94 0.25
CA LYS A 471 -20.17 -40.31 0.43
C LYS A 471 -20.55 -40.86 1.81
N ILE A 472 -20.41 -40.06 2.87
CA ILE A 472 -20.84 -40.45 4.23
C ILE A 472 -22.34 -40.70 4.27
N ASN A 473 -23.16 -39.78 3.75
CA ASN A 473 -24.61 -39.92 3.77
C ASN A 473 -25.07 -41.17 3.02
N ARG A 474 -24.41 -41.53 1.91
CA ARG A 474 -24.67 -42.80 1.21
C ARG A 474 -24.35 -44.01 2.09
N LEU A 475 -23.19 -44.03 2.75
CA LEU A 475 -22.78 -45.13 3.63
C LEU A 475 -23.70 -45.31 4.84
N VAL A 476 -24.24 -44.20 5.37
CA VAL A 476 -25.19 -44.20 6.49
C VAL A 476 -26.58 -44.64 6.03
N SER A 477 -27.02 -44.28 4.82
CA SER A 477 -28.33 -44.70 4.28
C SER A 477 -28.39 -46.17 3.82
N THR A 478 -27.25 -46.83 3.67
CA THR A 478 -27.14 -48.26 3.28
C THR A 478 -27.00 -49.20 4.48
N LYS A 479 -27.01 -48.67 5.71
CA LYS A 479 -27.16 -49.43 6.96
C LYS A 479 -28.55 -49.16 7.51
#